data_AF-A0A7V3ATX9-F1
#
_entry.id   AF-A0A7V3ATX9-F1
#
_cell.length_a   1.000
_cell.length_b   1.000
_cell.length_c   1.000
_cell.angle_alpha   90.00
_cell.angle_beta   90.00
_cell.angle_gamma   90.00
#
_symmetry.space_group_name_H-M   'P 1'
#
loop_
_entity.id
_entity.type
_entity.pdbx_description
1 polymer ?
#
loop_
_entity_poly.entity_id
_entity_poly.type
_entity_poly.pdbx_seq_one_letter_code
_entity_poly.pdbx_strand_id
1 'polypeptide(L)'
;MIDTNFQVRGKVVEFALILPNGKRLPIDSKWVAGRLILELEKETDQQKRKKIIEEIEKEVFRRIKEVKQYVDPDLTWNQAIAAVPDSVYAVCRNAHLKAKDENVILMPYSMVLPLLLYIYRFHLSICYFFGS
;
A
#
# COMPACT_ATOMS: atom_id res chain seq x y z
N MET A 1 0.07 3.72 18.39
CA MET A 1 0.04 2.60 17.42
C MET A 1 -0.22 3.11 16.01
N ILE A 2 -1.32 3.83 15.74
CA ILE A 2 -1.60 4.43 14.42
C ILE A 2 -1.71 5.97 14.57
N ASP A 3 -1.09 6.72 13.66
CA ASP A 3 -1.33 8.14 13.41
C ASP A 3 -2.21 8.30 12.16
N THR A 4 -3.14 9.27 12.18
CA THR A 4 -3.89 9.68 10.99
C THR A 4 -3.40 11.03 10.50
N ASN A 5 -3.52 11.29 9.19
CA ASN A 5 -3.12 12.56 8.58
C ASN A 5 -1.66 12.98 8.87
N PHE A 6 -0.76 12.00 8.95
CA PHE A 6 0.66 12.25 9.21
C PHE A 6 1.32 12.98 8.04
N GLN A 7 2.06 14.05 8.31
CA GLN A 7 2.68 14.86 7.28
C GLN A 7 4.09 14.37 6.94
N VAL A 8 4.34 14.13 5.65
CA VAL A 8 5.67 13.83 5.09
C VAL A 8 5.91 14.75 3.91
N ARG A 9 6.94 15.59 3.99
CA ARG A 9 7.37 16.48 2.88
C ARG A 9 6.21 17.31 2.29
N GLY A 10 5.37 17.87 3.16
CA GLY A 10 4.20 18.67 2.77
C GLY A 10 3.01 17.88 2.22
N LYS A 11 3.06 16.53 2.27
CA LYS A 11 1.95 15.65 1.88
C LYS A 11 1.35 14.98 3.10
N VAL A 12 0.06 14.67 3.03
CA VAL A 12 -0.69 14.04 4.12
C VAL A 12 -0.89 12.56 3.81
N VAL A 13 -0.26 11.71 4.62
CA VAL A 13 -0.48 10.27 4.63
C VAL A 13 -1.80 9.99 5.36
N GLU A 14 -2.63 9.11 4.80
CA GLU A 14 -3.91 8.73 5.41
C GLU A 14 -3.72 8.10 6.79
N PHE A 15 -2.90 7.04 6.87
CA PHE A 15 -2.58 6.32 8.10
C PHE A 15 -1.08 6.04 8.20
N ALA A 16 -0.56 5.98 9.42
CA ALA A 16 0.82 5.59 9.67
C ALA A 16 0.94 4.72 10.92
N LEU A 17 1.55 3.53 10.79
CA LEU A 17 1.89 2.72 11.95
C LEU A 17 3.15 3.27 12.61
N ILE A 18 3.04 3.63 13.89
CA ILE A 18 4.17 4.09 14.71
C ILE A 18 4.98 2.85 15.14
N LEU A 19 6.24 2.80 14.73
CA LEU A 19 7.18 1.74 15.07
C LEU A 19 7.91 2.09 16.38
N PRO A 20 8.45 1.11 17.14
CA PRO A 20 9.11 1.39 18.42
C PRO A 20 10.34 2.29 18.35
N ASN A 21 11.02 2.35 17.19
CA ASN A 21 12.13 3.27 16.97
C ASN A 21 11.68 4.72 16.68
N GLY A 22 10.39 5.03 16.82
CA GLY A 22 9.81 6.35 16.57
C GLY A 22 9.52 6.65 15.10
N LYS A 23 10.00 5.82 14.16
CA LYS A 23 9.65 5.95 12.74
C LYS A 23 8.23 5.53 12.47
N ARG A 24 7.71 5.97 11.33
CA ARG A 24 6.36 5.64 10.87
C ARG A 24 6.39 4.78 9.61
N LEU A 25 5.54 3.76 9.54
CA LEU A 25 5.26 3.02 8.31
C LEU A 25 4.01 3.63 7.66
N PRO A 26 4.15 4.37 6.53
CA PRO A 26 3.02 5.00 5.87
C PRO A 26 2.09 3.98 5.22
N ILE A 27 0.79 4.22 5.27
CA ILE A 27 -0.26 3.38 4.69
C ILE A 27 -1.25 4.32 4.02
N ASP A 28 -1.49 4.12 2.73
CA ASP A 28 -2.48 4.92 2.00
C ASP A 28 -3.39 3.99 1.20
N SER A 29 -4.69 4.10 1.42
CA SER A 29 -5.70 3.15 0.93
C SER A 29 -6.56 3.73 -0.19
N LYS A 30 -6.37 5.00 -0.53
CA LYS A 30 -7.17 5.68 -1.57
C LYS A 30 -7.09 4.99 -2.92
N TRP A 31 -8.26 4.73 -3.49
CA TRP A 31 -8.46 4.22 -4.85
C TRP A 31 -9.52 5.06 -5.57
N VAL A 32 -9.16 5.64 -6.71
CA VAL A 32 -10.03 6.59 -7.44
C VAL A 32 -10.66 6.01 -8.72
N ALA A 33 -10.18 4.85 -9.17
CA ALA A 33 -10.62 4.24 -10.43
C ALA A 33 -11.71 3.17 -10.23
N GLY A 34 -12.71 3.47 -9.40
CA GLY A 34 -13.83 2.55 -9.12
C GLY A 34 -14.60 2.12 -10.37
N ARG A 35 -14.70 3.00 -11.39
CA ARG A 35 -15.36 2.68 -12.67
C ARG A 35 -14.73 1.48 -13.37
N LEU A 36 -13.41 1.34 -13.33
CA LEU A 36 -12.70 0.28 -14.05
C LEU A 36 -13.00 -1.10 -13.44
N ILE A 37 -13.21 -1.14 -12.12
CA ILE A 37 -13.62 -2.37 -11.42
C ILE A 37 -15.02 -2.78 -11.90
N LEU A 38 -15.96 -1.83 -11.92
CA LEU A 38 -17.34 -2.08 -12.38
C LEU A 38 -17.41 -2.47 -13.86
N GLU A 39 -16.59 -1.84 -14.71
CA GLU A 39 -16.46 -2.19 -16.12
C GLU A 39 -15.90 -3.61 -16.29
N LEU A 40 -14.85 -3.95 -15.55
CA LEU A 40 -14.25 -5.29 -15.58
C LEU A 40 -15.22 -6.37 -15.09
N GLU A 41 -16.05 -6.09 -14.09
CA GLU A 41 -17.05 -7.05 -13.59
C GLU A 41 -18.13 -7.38 -14.63
N LYS A 42 -18.53 -6.39 -15.44
CA LYS A 42 -19.61 -6.54 -16.44
C LYS A 42 -19.14 -7.07 -17.79
N GLU A 43 -17.86 -6.90 -18.11
CA GLU A 43 -17.32 -7.26 -19.43
C GLU A 43 -17.10 -8.77 -19.57
N THR A 44 -17.62 -9.36 -20.64
CA THR A 44 -17.49 -10.80 -20.93
C THR A 44 -16.47 -11.08 -22.02
N ASP A 45 -16.20 -10.10 -22.89
CA ASP A 45 -15.20 -10.25 -23.95
C ASP A 45 -13.78 -10.24 -23.38
N GLN A 46 -13.03 -11.32 -23.63
CA GLN A 46 -11.71 -11.52 -23.05
C GLN A 46 -10.69 -10.44 -23.48
N GLN A 47 -10.78 -9.92 -24.70
CA GLN A 47 -9.86 -8.91 -25.21
C GLN A 47 -10.14 -7.55 -24.56
N LYS A 48 -11.41 -7.18 -24.41
CA LYS A 48 -11.81 -5.97 -23.69
C LYS A 48 -11.47 -6.06 -22.20
N ARG A 49 -11.72 -7.20 -21.55
CA ARG A 49 -11.28 -7.44 -20.15
C ARG A 49 -9.79 -7.20 -19.98
N LYS A 50 -8.96 -7.72 -20.90
CA LYS A 50 -7.50 -7.51 -20.86
C LYS A 50 -7.14 -6.02 -20.93
N LYS A 51 -7.77 -5.26 -21.83
CA LYS A 51 -7.56 -3.80 -21.93
C LYS A 51 -7.95 -3.07 -20.64
N ILE A 52 -9.07 -3.45 -20.02
CA ILE A 52 -9.49 -2.85 -18.74
C ILE A 52 -8.47 -3.16 -17.65
N ILE A 53 -7.96 -4.40 -17.57
CA ILE A 53 -6.92 -4.79 -16.62
C ILE A 53 -5.62 -3.99 -16.84
N GLU A 54 -5.22 -3.75 -18.09
CA GLU A 54 -4.06 -2.90 -18.41
C GLU A 54 -4.25 -1.46 -17.92
N GLU A 55 -5.46 -0.89 -18.02
CA GLU A 55 -5.77 0.42 -17.45
C GLU A 55 -5.76 0.40 -15.91
N ILE A 56 -6.30 -0.65 -15.28
CA ILE A 56 -6.21 -0.82 -13.83
C ILE A 56 -4.74 -0.89 -13.39
N GLU A 57 -3.88 -1.64 -14.08
CA GLU A 57 -2.44 -1.69 -13.78
C GLU A 57 -1.78 -0.31 -13.86
N LYS A 58 -2.13 0.52 -14.85
CA LYS A 58 -1.61 1.90 -14.95
C LYS A 58 -2.01 2.74 -13.74
N GLU A 59 -3.25 2.63 -13.26
CA GLU A 59 -3.69 3.33 -12.06
C GLU A 59 -2.97 2.83 -10.80
N VAL A 60 -2.74 1.51 -10.68
CA VAL A 60 -1.91 0.98 -9.59
C VAL A 60 -0.47 1.49 -9.67
N PHE A 61 0.11 1.62 -10.86
CA PHE A 61 1.47 2.18 -11.01
C PHE A 61 1.55 3.64 -10.59
N ARG A 62 0.55 4.45 -10.94
CA ARG A 62 0.45 5.84 -10.45
C ARG A 62 0.40 5.84 -8.93
N ARG A 63 -0.40 4.93 -8.37
CA ARG A 63 -0.57 4.83 -6.93
C ARG A 63 0.71 4.45 -6.20
N ILE A 64 1.46 3.48 -6.71
CA ILE A 64 2.78 3.11 -6.18
C ILE A 64 3.71 4.33 -6.17
N LYS A 65 3.74 5.12 -7.25
CA LYS A 65 4.58 6.32 -7.35
C LYS A 65 4.19 7.40 -6.35
N GLU A 66 2.89 7.60 -6.10
CA GLU A 66 2.41 8.52 -5.07
C GLU A 66 2.84 8.05 -3.68
N VAL A 67 2.56 6.80 -3.35
CA VAL A 67 2.84 6.24 -2.02
C VAL A 67 4.33 6.22 -1.69
N LYS A 68 5.18 5.96 -2.69
CA LYS A 68 6.65 6.07 -2.53
C LYS A 68 7.08 7.44 -2.00
N GLN A 69 6.36 8.51 -2.31
CA GLN A 69 6.73 9.87 -1.90
C GLN A 69 6.60 10.08 -0.38
N TYR A 70 5.95 9.17 0.32
CA TYR A 70 5.90 9.14 1.78
C TYR A 70 7.13 8.50 2.42
N VAL A 71 8.04 7.90 1.65
CA VAL A 71 9.29 7.35 2.19
C VAL A 71 10.29 8.49 2.41
N ASP A 72 10.59 8.76 3.67
CA ASP A 72 11.55 9.74 4.13
C ASP A 72 12.52 9.10 5.14
N PRO A 73 13.85 9.16 4.92
CA PRO A 73 14.83 8.51 5.78
C PRO A 73 14.82 8.95 7.24
N ASP A 74 14.40 10.18 7.53
CA ASP A 74 14.41 10.74 8.88
C ASP A 74 13.10 10.47 9.61
N LEU A 75 11.98 10.42 8.87
CA LEU A 75 10.64 10.33 9.44
C LEU A 75 10.00 8.93 9.35
N THR A 76 10.31 8.16 8.32
CA THR A 76 9.59 6.93 8.01
C THR A 76 10.49 5.70 7.92
N TRP A 77 9.85 4.55 7.96
CA TRP A 77 10.45 3.31 7.52
C TRP A 77 10.84 3.40 6.03
N ASN A 78 11.78 2.57 5.60
CA ASN A 78 12.29 2.57 4.22
C ASN A 78 11.29 2.00 3.19
N GLN A 79 10.08 1.64 3.64
CA GLN A 79 8.98 1.16 2.82
C GLN A 79 7.67 1.85 3.22
N ALA A 80 6.71 1.83 2.31
CA ALA A 80 5.34 2.30 2.53
C ALA A 80 4.33 1.28 1.97
N ILE A 81 3.10 1.29 2.50
CA ILE A 81 2.02 0.39 2.08
C ILE A 81 1.05 1.14 1.14
N ALA A 82 0.88 0.60 -0.05
CA ALA A 82 -0.20 0.97 -0.97
C ALA A 82 -1.28 -0.11 -0.87
N ALA A 83 -2.41 0.22 -0.23
CA ALA A 83 -3.52 -0.70 -0.14
C ALA A 83 -4.50 -0.45 -1.29
N VAL A 84 -4.95 -1.52 -1.96
CA VAL A 84 -5.87 -1.46 -3.11
C VAL A 84 -7.03 -2.45 -2.91
N PRO A 85 -8.15 -2.29 -3.63
CA PRO A 85 -9.24 -3.26 -3.59
C PRO A 85 -8.76 -4.67 -3.94
N ASP A 86 -9.32 -5.69 -3.29
CA ASP A 86 -8.97 -7.10 -3.53
C ASP A 86 -9.13 -7.50 -5.00
N SER A 87 -10.17 -7.00 -5.68
CA SER A 87 -10.41 -7.25 -7.11
C SER A 87 -9.33 -6.64 -8.00
N VAL A 88 -8.75 -5.50 -7.61
CA VAL A 88 -7.61 -4.86 -8.29
C VAL A 88 -6.34 -5.67 -8.05
N TYR A 89 -6.08 -6.01 -6.78
CA TYR A 89 -4.90 -6.80 -6.41
C TYR A 89 -4.84 -8.13 -7.16
N ALA A 90 -5.98 -8.80 -7.32
CA ALA A 90 -6.07 -10.11 -7.98
C ALA A 90 -5.68 -10.11 -9.47
N VAL A 91 -5.78 -8.97 -10.17
CA VAL A 91 -5.57 -8.89 -11.63
C VAL A 91 -4.27 -8.20 -12.06
N CYS A 92 -3.58 -7.51 -11.15
CA CYS A 92 -2.43 -6.67 -11.46
C CYS A 92 -1.06 -7.34 -11.19
N ARG A 93 -0.68 -8.31 -12.02
CA ARG A 93 0.59 -9.05 -11.85
C ARG A 93 1.85 -8.18 -11.94
N ASN A 94 1.92 -7.28 -12.93
CA ASN A 94 3.11 -6.46 -13.14
C ASN A 94 3.27 -5.41 -12.04
N ALA A 95 2.16 -5.02 -11.40
CA ALA A 95 2.17 -4.04 -10.33
C ALA A 95 2.89 -4.53 -9.08
N HIS A 96 2.85 -5.83 -8.77
CA HIS A 96 3.63 -6.36 -7.64
C HIS A 96 5.14 -6.21 -7.85
N LEU A 97 5.62 -6.47 -9.07
CA LEU A 97 7.04 -6.29 -9.42
C LEU A 97 7.42 -4.82 -9.31
N LYS A 98 6.60 -3.92 -9.88
CA LYS A 98 6.86 -2.49 -9.82
C LYS A 98 6.86 -1.96 -8.39
N ALA A 99 5.95 -2.43 -7.54
CA ALA A 99 5.86 -2.04 -6.14
C ALA A 99 7.14 -2.43 -5.38
N LYS A 100 7.62 -3.66 -5.58
CA LYS A 100 8.88 -4.14 -5.02
C LYS A 100 10.05 -3.24 -5.40
N ASP A 101 10.20 -2.90 -6.67
CA ASP A 101 11.30 -2.04 -7.15
C ASP A 101 11.27 -0.63 -6.56
N GLU A 102 10.09 -0.15 -6.18
CA GLU A 102 9.86 1.19 -5.62
C GLU A 102 9.86 1.21 -4.08
N ASN A 103 10.18 0.09 -3.42
CA ASN A 103 10.07 -0.09 -1.97
C ASN A 103 8.66 0.17 -1.42
N VAL A 104 7.65 -0.18 -2.21
CA VAL A 104 6.23 -0.10 -1.82
C VAL A 104 5.69 -1.52 -1.65
N ILE A 105 5.03 -1.75 -0.52
CA ILE A 105 4.28 -2.98 -0.27
C ILE A 105 2.88 -2.75 -0.86
N LEU A 106 2.61 -3.35 -2.02
CA LEU A 106 1.27 -3.41 -2.58
C LEU A 106 0.49 -4.51 -1.85
N MET A 107 -0.72 -4.21 -1.38
CA MET A 107 -1.54 -5.20 -0.68
C MET A 107 -3.04 -5.04 -0.92
N PRO A 108 -3.83 -6.12 -0.83
CA PRO A 108 -5.28 -6.01 -0.83
C PRO A 108 -5.78 -5.47 0.51
N TYR A 109 -6.92 -4.77 0.50
CA TYR A 109 -7.55 -4.22 1.72
C TYR A 109 -7.76 -5.28 2.81
N SER A 110 -8.16 -6.49 2.43
CA SER A 110 -8.37 -7.60 3.37
C SER A 110 -7.14 -7.97 4.20
N MET A 111 -5.93 -7.69 3.72
CA MET A 111 -4.67 -8.06 4.39
C MET A 111 -4.05 -6.94 5.20
N VAL A 112 -4.54 -5.69 5.10
CA VAL A 112 -3.96 -4.53 5.79
C VAL A 112 -3.94 -4.76 7.29
N LEU A 113 -5.11 -5.02 7.89
CA LEU A 113 -5.21 -5.16 9.34
C LEU A 113 -4.40 -6.35 9.89
N PRO A 114 -4.48 -7.57 9.32
CA PRO A 114 -3.62 -8.68 9.73
C PRO A 114 -2.12 -8.33 9.71
N LEU A 115 -1.66 -7.67 8.65
CA LEU A 115 -0.25 -7.27 8.53
C LEU A 115 0.15 -6.25 9.59
N LEU A 116 -0.67 -5.22 9.82
CA LEU A 116 -0.38 -4.19 10.82
C LEU A 116 -0.27 -4.78 12.23
N LEU A 117 -1.18 -5.68 12.59
CA LEU A 117 -1.14 -6.38 13.88
C LEU A 117 0.09 -7.26 14.00
N TYR A 118 0.48 -7.95 12.92
CA TYR A 118 1.70 -8.75 12.88
C TYR A 118 2.96 -7.90 13.05
N ILE A 119 3.11 -6.82 12.28
CA ILE A 119 4.26 -5.90 12.36
C ILE A 119 4.37 -5.30 13.76
N TYR A 120 3.24 -4.86 14.33
CA TYR A 120 3.20 -4.30 15.68
C TYR A 120 3.66 -5.32 16.72
N ARG A 121 3.16 -6.55 16.69
CA ARG A 121 3.57 -7.61 17.62
C ARG A 121 5.04 -8.00 17.44
N PHE A 122 5.49 -8.15 16.20
CA PHE A 122 6.87 -8.49 15.88
C PHE A 122 7.85 -7.46 16.47
N HIS A 123 7.55 -6.17 16.31
CA HIS A 123 8.41 -5.12 16.85
C HIS A 123 8.34 -4.99 18.37
N LEU A 124 7.19 -5.24 19.00
CA LEU A 124 7.13 -5.36 20.46
C LEU A 124 8.05 -6.46 20.96
N SER A 125 7.99 -7.66 20.37
CA SER A 125 8.84 -8.79 20.76
C SER A 125 10.34 -8.50 20.62
N ILE A 126 10.75 -7.79 19.58
CA ILE A 126 12.15 -7.37 19.40
C ILE A 126 12.58 -6.41 20.52
N CYS A 127 11.75 -5.43 20.87
CA CYS A 127 12.07 -4.52 21.97
C CYS A 127 12.21 -5.25 23.32
N TYR A 128 11.41 -6.28 23.58
CA TYR A 128 11.57 -7.09 24.79
C TYR A 128 12.84 -7.95 24.78
N PHE A 129 13.33 -8.36 23.61
CA PHE A 129 14.50 -9.23 23.50
C PHE A 129 15.84 -8.46 23.58
N PHE A 130 15.88 -7.22 23.10
CA PHE A 130 17.08 -6.36 23.13
C PHE A 130 17.04 -5.28 24.23
N GLY A 131 15.94 -5.19 24.99
CA GLY A 131 15.85 -4.41 26.21
C GLY A 131 16.24 -5.23 27.44
N SER A 132 17.54 -5.49 27.60
CA SER A 132 18.19 -5.98 28.83
C SER A 132 19.61 -5.44 28.88
#